data_AF-A0A7C6A6B2-F1
#
_entry.id   AF-A0A7C6A6B2-F1
#
_cell.length_a   1.000
_cell.length_b   1.000
_cell.length_c   1.000
_cell.angle_alpha   90.00
_cell.angle_beta   90.00
_cell.angle_gamma   90.00
#
_symmetry.space_group_name_H-M   'P 1'
#
loop_
_entity.id
_entity.type
_entity.pdbx_description
1 polymer ?
#
loop_
_entity_poly.entity_id
_entity_poly.type
_entity_poly.pdbx_seq_one_letter_code
_entity_poly.pdbx_strand_id
1 'polypeptide(L)' 'MSKLILVRHGQSIWNDKNLFTGWVDIPLSQKGIFEALNAGEKLSKFDIDIVYTSKLARAIETALIILSKIDTQKTPI' A
#
# COMPACT_ATOMS: atom_id res chain seq x y z
N MET A 1 6.61 -22.56 7.97
CA MET A 1 7.21 -21.38 8.63
C MET A 1 6.48 -20.15 8.12
N SER A 2 5.98 -19.29 9.00
CA SER A 2 5.24 -18.09 8.62
C SER A 2 6.17 -16.93 8.27
N LYS A 3 5.75 -16.06 7.35
CA LYS A 3 6.44 -14.80 7.00
C LYS A 3 5.49 -13.63 7.21
N LEU A 4 5.98 -12.59 7.89
CA LEU A 4 5.27 -11.33 8.03
C LEU A 4 5.93 -10.28 7.14
N ILE A 5 5.14 -9.67 6.25
CA ILE A 5 5.59 -8.61 5.34
C ILE A 5 4.99 -7.30 5.83
N LEU A 6 5.84 -6.32 6.15
CA LEU A 6 5.42 -4.99 6.58
C LEU A 6 5.72 -3.98 5.47
N VAL A 7 4.71 -3.20 5.10
CA VAL A 7 4.80 -2.17 4.06
C VAL A 7 4.25 -0.87 4.61
N ARG A 8 5.04 0.21 4.51
CA ARG A 8 4.55 1.57 4.74
C ARG A 8 3.78 2.03 3.49
N HIS A 9 2.69 2.77 3.68
CA HIS A 9 1.97 3.37 2.56
C HIS A 9 2.90 4.21 1.65
N GLY A 10 2.58 4.29 0.36
CA GLY A 10 3.31 5.15 -0.58
C GLY A 10 3.21 6.63 -0.19
N GLN A 11 4.04 7.48 -0.78
CA GLN A 11 4.00 8.92 -0.52
C GLN A 11 2.58 9.49 -0.72
N SER A 12 2.06 10.21 0.27
CA SER A 12 0.80 10.96 0.15
C SER A 12 1.02 12.38 -0.40
N ILE A 13 -0.04 13.03 -0.88
CA ILE A 13 0.01 14.44 -1.32
C ILE A 13 0.56 15.35 -0.20
N TRP A 14 0.25 15.06 1.06
CA TRP A 14 0.73 15.87 2.19
C TRP A 14 2.18 15.56 2.58
N ASN A 15 2.63 14.30 2.42
CA ASN A 15 4.06 14.02 2.60
C ASN A 15 4.90 14.73 1.54
N ASP A 16 4.40 14.84 0.32
CA ASP A 16 5.06 15.61 -0.73
C ASP A 16 5.18 17.11 -0.38
N LYS A 17 4.15 17.65 0.28
CA LYS A 17 4.11 19.05 0.77
C LYS A 17 4.77 19.26 2.14
N ASN A 18 5.41 18.24 2.74
CA ASN A 18 5.93 18.28 4.11
C ASN A 18 4.90 18.73 5.17
N LEU A 19 3.63 18.41 4.95
CA LEU A 19 2.53 18.70 5.89
C LEU A 19 2.32 17.52 6.84
N PHE A 20 1.98 17.82 8.09
CA PHE A 20 1.64 16.80 9.08
C PHE A 20 0.30 16.14 8.73
N THR A 21 0.31 14.86 8.37
CA THR A 21 -0.86 14.15 7.86
C THR A 21 -1.80 13.65 8.97
N GLY A 22 -1.27 13.17 10.09
CA GLY A 22 -2.06 12.63 11.20
C GLY A 22 -3.15 11.66 10.75
N TRP A 23 -4.39 11.91 11.18
CA TRP A 23 -5.58 11.12 10.83
C TRP A 23 -6.37 11.70 9.65
N VAL A 24 -5.85 12.76 9.03
CA VAL A 24 -6.49 13.33 7.84
C VAL A 24 -6.38 12.31 6.71
N ASP A 25 -7.50 12.09 6.04
CA ASP A 25 -7.57 11.11 4.97
C ASP A 25 -7.21 11.76 3.63
N ILE A 26 -5.99 11.48 3.17
CA ILE A 26 -5.38 12.09 1.98
C ILE A 26 -4.90 10.95 1.09
N PRO A 27 -5.15 11.03 -0.22
CA PRO A 27 -4.75 9.98 -1.16
C PRO A 27 -3.24 9.98 -1.41
N LEU A 28 -2.78 8.99 -2.15
CA LEU A 28 -1.40 8.91 -2.65
C LEU A 28 -1.08 10.04 -3.63
N SER A 29 0.19 10.45 -3.64
CA SER A 29 0.76 11.23 -4.75
C SER A 29 1.00 10.32 -5.95
N GLN A 30 1.25 10.89 -7.14
CA GLN A 30 1.67 10.09 -8.31
C GLN A 30 2.91 9.25 -7.99
N LYS A 31 3.89 9.82 -7.27
CA LYS A 31 5.07 9.08 -6.82
C LYS A 31 4.70 7.94 -5.88
N GLY A 32 3.78 8.15 -4.94
CA GLY A 32 3.28 7.10 -4.05
C GLY A 32 2.62 5.93 -4.79
N ILE A 33 1.91 6.20 -5.89
CA ILE A 33 1.35 5.17 -6.77
C ILE A 33 2.47 4.34 -7.40
N PHE A 34 3.51 4.98 -7.94
CA PHE A 34 4.67 4.26 -8.51
C PHE A 34 5.44 3.45 -7.46
N GLU A 35 5.59 3.97 -6.24
CA GLU A 35 6.18 3.24 -5.11
C GLU A 35 5.39 1.97 -4.80
N ALA A 36 4.06 2.06 -4.75
CA ALA A 36 3.18 0.91 -4.52
C ALA A 36 3.23 -0.11 -5.66
N LEU A 37 3.27 0.33 -6.92
CA LEU A 37 3.44 -0.55 -8.08
C LEU A 37 4.78 -1.32 -8.01
N ASN A 38 5.87 -0.62 -7.71
CA ASN A 38 7.20 -1.22 -7.56
C ASN A 38 7.26 -2.20 -6.38
N ALA A 39 6.54 -1.92 -5.29
CA ALA A 39 6.40 -2.85 -4.18
C ALA A 39 5.62 -4.10 -4.63
N GLY A 40 4.53 -3.94 -5.38
CA GLY A 40 3.76 -5.03 -5.97
C GLY A 40 4.60 -5.96 -6.83
N GLU A 41 5.40 -5.42 -7.75
CA GLU A 41 6.32 -6.20 -8.60
C GLU A 41 7.32 -7.02 -7.76
N LYS A 42 7.83 -6.48 -6.65
CA LYS A 42 8.75 -7.20 -5.76
C LYS A 42 8.06 -8.25 -4.90
N LEU A 43 6.78 -8.05 -4.61
CA LEU A 43 5.98 -8.91 -3.73
C LEU A 43 5.24 -10.01 -4.49
N SER A 44 5.12 -9.92 -5.83
CA SER A 44 4.49 -10.92 -6.70
C SER A 44 5.05 -12.34 -6.56
N LYS A 45 6.28 -12.48 -6.07
CA LYS A 45 6.94 -13.76 -5.79
C LYS A 45 6.50 -14.45 -4.49
N PHE A 46 5.64 -13.83 -3.70
CA PHE A 46 5.14 -14.37 -2.44
C PHE A 46 3.66 -14.69 -2.55
N ASP A 47 3.29 -15.89 -2.12
CA ASP A 47 1.89 -16.23 -1.86
C ASP A 47 1.43 -15.50 -0.60
N ILE A 48 0.59 -14.48 -0.78
CA ILE A 48 0.04 -13.69 0.33
C ILE A 48 -1.27 -14.30 0.76
N ASP A 49 -1.35 -14.88 1.96
CA ASP A 49 -2.59 -15.47 2.49
C ASP A 49 -3.66 -14.42 2.84
N ILE A 50 -3.26 -13.36 3.53
CA ILE A 50 -4.13 -12.33 4.12
C ILE A 50 -3.43 -10.97 4.14
N VAL A 51 -4.20 -9.89 4.00
CA VAL A 51 -3.69 -8.50 4.02
C VAL A 51 -4.50 -7.69 5.02
N TYR A 52 -3.81 -6.90 5.83
CA TYR A 52 -4.40 -5.99 6.80
C TYR A 52 -4.00 -4.56 6.51
N THR A 53 -4.93 -3.62 6.71
CA THR A 53 -4.66 -2.18 6.58
C THR A 53 -5.29 -1.39 7.71
N SER A 54 -4.87 -0.13 7.86
CA SER A 54 -5.67 0.85 8.60
C SER A 54 -6.85 1.33 7.75
N LYS A 55 -7.84 1.99 8.35
CA LYS A 55 -8.99 2.58 7.64
C LYS A 55 -8.69 3.81 6.77
N LEU A 56 -7.41 4.18 6.60
CA LEU A 56 -6.99 5.38 5.89
C LEU A 56 -6.78 5.08 4.40
N ALA A 57 -7.29 5.92 3.51
CA ALA A 57 -7.26 5.77 2.06
C ALA A 57 -5.85 5.49 1.54
N ARG A 58 -4.84 6.25 1.96
CA ARG A 58 -3.42 6.01 1.58
C ARG A 58 -2.92 4.59 1.85
N ALA A 59 -3.33 3.96 2.95
CA ALA A 59 -2.93 2.60 3.29
C ALA A 59 -3.70 1.58 2.45
N ILE A 60 -5.02 1.78 2.31
CA ILE A 60 -5.90 0.93 1.51
C ILE A 60 -5.48 0.98 0.02
N GLU A 61 -5.30 2.17 -0.54
CA GLU A 61 -4.84 2.40 -1.91
C GLU A 61 -3.49 1.72 -2.17
N THR A 62 -2.53 1.87 -1.26
CA THR A 62 -1.22 1.20 -1.39
C THR A 62 -1.40 -0.32 -1.45
N ALA A 63 -2.20 -0.89 -0.55
CA ALA A 63 -2.44 -2.33 -0.50
C ALA A 63 -3.16 -2.84 -1.75
N LEU A 64 -4.17 -2.11 -2.24
CA LEU A 64 -4.91 -2.47 -3.46
C LEU A 64 -4.00 -2.41 -4.69
N ILE A 65 -3.14 -1.40 -4.81
CA ILE A 65 -2.19 -1.30 -5.92
C ILE A 65 -1.18 -2.45 -5.87
N ILE A 66 -0.65 -2.78 -4.69
CA ILE A 66 0.24 -3.94 -4.51
C ILE A 66 -0.49 -5.22 -4.93
N LEU A 67 -1.71 -5.44 -4.44
CA LEU A 67 -2.50 -6.63 -4.76
C LEU A 67 -2.85 -6.70 -6.25
N SER A 68 -3.00 -5.59 -6.96
CA SER A 68 -3.21 -5.61 -8.42
C SER A 68 -2.05 -6.21 -9.21
N LYS A 69 -0.86 -6.31 -8.60
CA LYS A 69 0.35 -6.91 -9.18
C LYS A 69 0.60 -8.35 -8.75
N ILE A 70 -0.17 -8.83 -7.80
CA ILE A 70 -0.12 -10.22 -7.34
C ILE A 70 -1.37 -10.87 -7.92
N ASP A 71 -1.24 -12.00 -8.60
CA ASP A 71 -2.41 -12.66 -9.20
C ASP A 71 -3.30 -13.29 -8.11
N THR A 72 -4.17 -12.48 -7.53
CA THR A 72 -5.00 -12.85 -6.37
C THR A 72 -6.34 -12.12 -6.41
N GLN A 73 -7.40 -12.82 -5.99
CA GLN A 73 -8.75 -12.25 -5.78
C GLN A 73 -8.96 -11.71 -4.35
N LYS A 74 -7.88 -11.43 -3.61
CA LYS A 74 -7.93 -11.00 -2.20
C LYS A 74 -8.17 -9.50 -2.10
N THR A 75 -8.85 -9.12 -1.03
CA THR A 75 -9.06 -7.72 -0.62
C THR A 75 -8.44 -7.49 0.76
N PRO A 76 -7.87 -6.30 1.01
CA PRO A 76 -7.38 -5.97 2.34
C PRO A 76 -8.53 -5.92 3.36
N ILE A 77 -8.22 -6.36 4.59
CA ILE A 77 -9.09 -6.26 5.77
C ILE A 77 -8.84 -4.93 6.48
#